data_AF-A0A926F7Y7-F1
#
_entry.id   AF-A0A926F7Y7-F1
#
_cell.length_a   1.000
_cell.length_b   1.000
_cell.length_c   1.000
_cell.angle_alpha   90.00
_cell.angle_beta   90.00
_cell.angle_gamma   90.00
#
_symmetry.space_group_name_H-M   'P 1'
#
loop_
_entity.id
_entity.type
_entity.pdbx_description
1 polymer ?
#
loop_
_entity_poly.entity_id
_entity_poly.type
_entity_poly.pdbx_seq_one_letter_code
_entity_poly.pdbx_strand_id
1 'polypeptide(L)'
;QTLSFSGNLGTAYAGKTVTAEILVPKTDASVNDVPQSTQGVSENVFLDIVKVTVEANGSVNSAYPIIVSESGTYRIIAKVDDKVFADETKFFSSKVDNDNFIKSIDLYDIDNAGLLAILEKEHRDQKIRYDETYYNMLSDESKLLLCTNLLAKKPFGNIDNFKMHFADETLRMVLLKDKVPSSIKEILAGIYPNESVADITRLLKLDELQLLSVYNDYNGFTDDEKLALCTELANELSLVDNKNIRSAEEYADAFKITVLNNLIKKTLMHKDISAVLNSHTDILTGLNFSGYNGLGLNQSTVNESIKNTPQRSIAKFIQYVNQLITNATPVYASSNNSASFGGGSVSIKAEVPVPPVKLEENKKSYFSDIDSVDWAKDAIETLYERDIISGKGDLIFAPNDFVTREEFIKMIVVAEGIEPINDVSPFEDVSVDSWYSPYVAAAAQNNITKGIGNDLFGSGRNITRQDMFVMCAQLIEDTVLPEKEGIEKFSDSEDVADYAKDIIDKLVKLGIVNGNENGTLNPESTATRAEATVILYNILSFIGGL
;
A
#
# COMPACT_ATOMS: atom_id res chain seq x y z
N GLN A 1 28.40 -20.16 23.30
CA GLN A 1 28.05 -18.74 23.02
C GLN A 1 29.11 -17.83 23.65
N THR A 2 29.02 -16.52 23.48
CA THR A 2 29.88 -15.56 24.20
C THR A 2 29.04 -14.81 25.21
N LEU A 3 29.39 -14.90 26.49
CA LEU A 3 28.73 -14.13 27.54
C LEU A 3 29.45 -12.82 27.74
N SER A 4 28.80 -11.73 27.36
CA SER A 4 29.27 -10.36 27.57
C SER A 4 28.68 -9.78 28.85
N PHE A 5 29.55 -9.34 29.75
CA PHE A 5 29.20 -8.57 30.94
C PHE A 5 29.62 -7.12 30.72
N SER A 6 28.70 -6.17 30.88
CA SER A 6 29.02 -4.74 30.82
C SER A 6 28.24 -3.97 31.89
N GLY A 7 28.92 -3.12 32.66
CA GLY A 7 28.27 -2.34 33.71
C GLY A 7 29.24 -1.43 34.47
N ASN A 8 28.70 -0.33 35.01
CA ASN A 8 29.44 0.60 35.86
C ASN A 8 29.22 0.23 37.34
N LEU A 9 30.31 -0.05 38.05
CA LEU A 9 30.29 -0.47 39.46
C LEU A 9 30.61 0.69 40.41
N GLY A 10 31.08 1.81 39.88
CA GLY A 10 31.57 2.96 40.62
C GLY A 10 33.05 2.84 40.98
N THR A 11 33.70 3.99 41.18
CA THR A 11 35.15 4.10 41.45
C THR A 11 35.60 3.39 42.73
N ALA A 12 34.70 3.17 43.69
CA ALA A 12 34.96 2.40 44.92
C ALA A 12 35.27 0.90 44.68
N TYR A 13 35.02 0.40 43.47
CA TYR A 13 35.30 -0.98 43.05
C TYR A 13 36.29 -1.06 41.88
N ALA A 14 37.01 0.04 41.58
CA ALA A 14 38.12 0.03 40.63
C ALA A 14 39.33 -0.74 41.19
N GLY A 15 40.00 -1.51 40.34
CA GLY A 15 41.10 -2.41 40.72
C GLY A 15 40.65 -3.67 41.47
N LYS A 16 39.33 -3.93 41.54
CA LYS A 16 38.77 -5.15 42.14
C LYS A 16 38.29 -6.11 41.05
N THR A 17 38.27 -7.39 41.38
CA THR A 17 37.92 -8.44 40.42
C THR A 17 36.44 -8.80 40.52
N VAL A 18 35.73 -8.71 39.40
CA VAL A 18 34.35 -9.23 39.27
C VAL A 18 34.43 -10.72 39.00
N THR A 19 33.71 -11.50 39.79
CA THR A 19 33.45 -12.91 39.49
C THR A 19 32.00 -13.05 39.07
N ALA A 20 31.79 -13.53 37.84
CA ALA A 20 30.50 -14.01 37.37
C ALA A 20 30.41 -15.51 37.66
N GLU A 21 29.49 -15.89 38.54
CA GLU A 21 29.17 -17.28 38.84
C GLU A 21 27.96 -17.68 37.99
N ILE A 22 28.17 -18.58 37.05
CA ILE A 22 27.16 -19.06 36.10
C ILE A 22 26.69 -20.44 36.57
N LEU A 23 25.51 -20.49 37.18
CA LEU A 23 24.88 -21.75 37.57
C LEU A 23 24.19 -22.39 36.35
N VAL A 24 24.50 -23.66 36.12
CA VAL A 24 24.03 -24.50 35.01
C VAL A 24 22.79 -25.28 35.46
N PRO A 25 21.67 -25.26 34.71
CA PRO A 25 20.45 -25.98 35.10
C PRO A 25 20.67 -27.49 35.16
N LYS A 26 19.75 -28.22 35.80
CA LYS A 26 19.72 -29.68 35.67
C LYS A 26 19.16 -30.09 34.31
N THR A 27 19.61 -31.22 33.79
CA THR A 27 19.17 -31.84 32.52
C THR A 27 17.66 -32.07 32.42
N ASP A 28 16.96 -32.04 33.55
CA ASP A 28 15.54 -32.32 33.74
C ASP A 28 14.75 -31.19 34.44
N ALA A 29 15.38 -30.05 34.76
CA ALA A 29 14.72 -28.93 35.41
C ALA A 29 13.91 -28.10 34.40
N SER A 30 12.59 -27.96 34.61
CA SER A 30 11.73 -27.15 33.74
C SER A 30 11.64 -25.70 34.20
N VAL A 31 11.17 -24.83 33.31
CA VAL A 31 10.90 -23.41 33.63
C VAL A 31 9.85 -23.26 34.74
N ASN A 32 8.95 -24.23 34.92
CA ASN A 32 7.95 -24.19 36.00
C ASN A 32 8.56 -24.45 37.39
N ASP A 33 9.75 -25.04 37.44
CA ASP A 33 10.53 -25.25 38.67
C ASP A 33 11.39 -24.01 39.04
N VAL A 34 11.39 -22.98 38.18
CA VAL A 34 12.13 -21.73 38.33
C VAL A 34 11.13 -20.55 38.42
N PRO A 35 10.91 -19.95 39.60
CA PRO A 35 9.96 -18.84 39.73
C PRO A 35 10.38 -17.64 38.86
N GLN A 36 9.43 -17.01 38.18
CA GLN A 36 9.67 -15.90 37.24
C GLN A 36 10.09 -14.56 37.88
N SER A 37 10.48 -14.58 39.16
CA SER A 37 11.06 -13.44 39.87
C SER A 37 12.52 -13.73 40.25
N THR A 38 13.38 -12.72 40.15
CA THR A 38 14.81 -12.79 40.53
C THR A 38 15.07 -13.06 42.02
N GLN A 39 14.01 -13.17 42.84
CA GLN A 39 14.06 -13.74 44.18
C GLN A 39 13.22 -15.02 44.22
N GLY A 40 13.81 -16.11 44.73
CA GLY A 40 13.11 -17.37 45.05
C GLY A 40 13.62 -18.63 44.35
N VAL A 41 14.48 -18.53 43.33
CA VAL A 41 15.00 -19.72 42.63
C VAL A 41 15.84 -20.58 43.59
N SER A 42 15.40 -21.82 43.82
CA SER A 42 16.10 -22.78 44.68
C SER A 42 17.43 -23.20 44.04
N GLU A 43 18.50 -23.31 44.82
CA GLU A 43 19.78 -23.84 44.31
C GLU A 43 19.65 -25.30 43.81
N ASN A 44 18.61 -26.00 44.26
CA ASN A 44 18.33 -27.40 43.91
C ASN A 44 17.98 -27.65 42.44
N VAL A 45 17.72 -26.63 41.61
CA VAL A 45 17.50 -26.76 40.15
C VAL A 45 18.75 -26.49 39.29
N PHE A 46 19.92 -26.35 39.91
CA PHE A 46 21.20 -26.24 39.21
C PHE A 46 22.14 -27.43 39.55
N LEU A 47 23.02 -27.81 38.62
CA LEU A 47 24.03 -28.88 38.79
C LEU A 47 25.45 -28.33 38.96
N ASP A 48 25.92 -27.52 38.00
CA ASP A 48 27.30 -27.03 37.93
C ASP A 48 27.40 -25.51 38.11
N ILE A 49 28.60 -25.03 38.47
CA ILE A 49 28.90 -23.59 38.56
C ILE A 49 30.19 -23.28 37.79
N VAL A 50 30.07 -22.55 36.68
CA VAL A 50 31.21 -22.01 35.94
C VAL A 50 31.55 -20.63 36.49
N LYS A 51 32.79 -20.41 36.94
CA LYS A 51 33.26 -19.10 37.42
C LYS A 51 34.11 -18.40 36.37
N VAL A 52 33.72 -17.19 36.01
CA VAL A 52 34.47 -16.29 35.09
C VAL A 52 34.91 -15.06 35.87
N THR A 53 36.17 -14.67 35.74
CA THR A 53 36.80 -13.67 36.62
C THR A 53 37.51 -12.61 35.79
N VAL A 54 37.14 -11.33 35.96
CA VAL A 54 37.65 -10.18 35.18
C VAL A 54 37.88 -8.95 36.07
N GLU A 55 38.93 -8.16 35.81
CA GLU A 55 39.22 -6.96 36.60
C GLU A 55 38.34 -5.77 36.20
N ALA A 56 37.80 -5.06 37.20
CA ALA A 56 37.03 -3.83 36.99
C ALA A 56 37.92 -2.59 37.05
N ASN A 57 37.77 -1.68 36.10
CA ASN A 57 38.40 -0.35 36.12
C ASN A 57 37.49 0.73 36.73
N GLY A 58 36.53 0.31 37.58
CA GLY A 58 35.36 1.08 37.99
C GLY A 58 34.14 0.79 37.10
N SER A 59 34.37 0.24 35.91
CA SER A 59 33.38 -0.48 35.11
C SER A 59 33.96 -1.84 34.68
N VAL A 60 33.10 -2.70 34.14
CA VAL A 60 33.51 -3.88 33.35
C VAL A 60 32.87 -3.77 31.97
N ASN A 61 33.61 -4.22 30.96
CA ASN A 61 33.10 -4.59 29.65
C ASN A 61 33.96 -5.74 29.14
N SER A 62 33.47 -6.97 29.24
CA SER A 62 34.27 -8.17 28.97
C SER A 62 33.40 -9.29 28.42
N ALA A 63 33.92 -10.03 27.45
CA ALA A 63 33.21 -11.05 26.70
C ALA A 63 33.93 -12.39 26.83
N TYR A 64 33.29 -13.40 27.43
CA TYR A 64 33.89 -14.70 27.72
C TYR A 64 33.20 -15.82 26.92
N PRO A 65 33.95 -16.67 26.19
CA PRO A 65 33.37 -17.77 25.43
C PRO A 65 32.92 -18.91 26.37
N ILE A 66 31.61 -19.06 26.54
CA ILE A 66 31.02 -20.19 27.28
C ILE A 66 30.65 -21.33 26.32
N ILE A 67 31.25 -22.50 26.53
CA ILE A 67 30.84 -23.75 25.87
C ILE A 67 29.61 -24.28 26.61
N VAL A 68 28.44 -23.76 26.26
CA VAL A 68 27.14 -24.30 26.66
C VAL A 68 26.93 -25.59 25.87
N SER A 69 27.01 -26.73 26.54
CA SER A 69 26.83 -28.08 25.97
C SER A 69 25.36 -28.40 25.71
N GLU A 70 24.49 -27.88 26.57
CA GLU A 70 23.04 -28.10 26.58
C GLU A 70 22.34 -26.74 26.62
N SER A 71 21.04 -26.75 26.32
CA SER A 71 20.18 -25.58 26.41
C SER A 71 19.44 -25.55 27.74
N GLY A 72 19.27 -24.37 28.31
CA GLY A 72 18.43 -24.21 29.51
C GLY A 72 18.53 -22.82 30.15
N THR A 73 17.92 -22.69 31.31
CA THR A 73 17.90 -21.46 32.12
C THR A 73 19.14 -21.38 33.02
N TYR A 74 20.05 -20.42 32.79
CA TYR A 74 21.28 -20.24 33.58
C TYR A 74 21.15 -19.02 34.49
N ARG A 75 21.67 -19.09 35.71
CA ARG A 75 21.70 -17.93 36.63
C ARG A 75 23.12 -17.37 36.71
N ILE A 76 23.28 -16.10 36.38
CA ILE A 76 24.57 -15.40 36.33
C ILE A 76 24.63 -14.39 37.47
N ILE A 77 25.45 -14.67 38.48
CA ILE A 77 25.61 -13.80 39.64
C ILE A 77 26.97 -13.09 39.56
N ALA A 78 26.95 -11.80 39.25
CA ALA A 78 28.15 -10.96 39.21
C ALA A 78 28.43 -10.36 40.60
N LYS A 79 29.57 -10.72 41.19
CA LYS A 79 29.98 -10.35 42.55
C LYS A 79 31.34 -9.64 42.57
N VAL A 80 31.53 -8.72 43.52
CA VAL A 80 32.84 -8.16 43.91
C VAL A 80 32.90 -8.15 45.43
N ASP A 81 33.91 -8.79 46.02
CA ASP A 81 34.07 -8.96 47.47
C ASP A 81 32.76 -9.40 48.16
N ASP A 82 32.20 -10.52 47.71
CA ASP A 82 30.92 -11.14 48.09
C ASP A 82 29.64 -10.30 47.87
N LYS A 83 29.75 -8.98 47.65
CA LYS A 83 28.63 -8.13 47.27
C LYS A 83 28.18 -8.46 45.84
N VAL A 84 26.91 -8.83 45.70
CA VAL A 84 26.22 -8.99 44.41
C VAL A 84 25.95 -7.62 43.77
N PHE A 85 26.20 -7.51 42.47
CA PHE A 85 25.90 -6.32 41.64
C PHE A 85 24.89 -6.61 40.54
N ALA A 86 24.90 -7.84 40.00
CA ALA A 86 23.86 -8.35 39.13
C ALA A 86 23.57 -9.81 39.51
N ASP A 87 22.30 -10.20 39.47
CA ASP A 87 21.82 -11.58 39.67
C ASP A 87 20.78 -11.84 38.58
N GLU A 88 21.27 -12.26 37.42
CA GLU A 88 20.52 -12.30 36.18
C GLU A 88 20.29 -13.74 35.74
N THR A 89 19.04 -14.16 35.73
CA THR A 89 18.64 -15.43 35.14
C THR A 89 18.43 -15.23 33.64
N LYS A 90 19.21 -15.95 32.82
CA LYS A 90 19.25 -15.82 31.35
C LYS A 90 19.19 -17.18 30.70
N PHE A 91 18.31 -17.30 29.70
CA PHE A 91 18.20 -18.48 28.87
C PHE A 91 19.35 -18.54 27.83
N PHE A 92 19.94 -19.72 27.65
CA PHE A 92 20.93 -20.00 26.59
C PHE A 92 20.57 -21.27 25.83
N SER A 93 20.51 -21.19 24.49
CA SER A 93 20.43 -22.33 23.58
C SER A 93 21.83 -22.83 23.20
N SER A 94 22.13 -24.12 23.36
CA SER A 94 23.36 -24.70 22.83
C SER A 94 23.37 -24.69 21.29
N LYS A 95 24.54 -24.79 20.67
CA LYS A 95 24.57 -24.99 19.21
C LYS A 95 24.09 -26.39 18.83
N VAL A 96 24.39 -27.40 19.64
CA VAL A 96 24.03 -28.80 19.36
C VAL A 96 22.52 -28.98 19.32
N ASP A 97 21.79 -28.36 20.24
CA ASP A 97 20.32 -28.43 20.28
C ASP A 97 19.69 -27.63 19.13
N ASN A 98 20.20 -26.43 18.82
CA ASN A 98 19.76 -25.64 17.67
C ASN A 98 19.97 -26.42 16.35
N ASP A 99 21.15 -27.02 16.15
CA ASP A 99 21.46 -27.83 14.97
C ASP A 99 20.58 -29.09 14.93
N ASN A 100 20.34 -29.75 16.08
CA ASN A 100 19.44 -30.90 16.19
C ASN A 100 17.97 -30.54 15.95
N PHE A 101 17.52 -29.36 16.36
CA PHE A 101 16.16 -28.85 16.13
C PHE A 101 15.92 -28.57 14.65
N ILE A 102 16.77 -27.76 14.00
CA ILE A 102 16.66 -27.50 12.56
C ILE A 102 16.73 -28.81 11.78
N LYS A 103 17.56 -29.77 12.22
CA LYS A 103 17.61 -31.12 11.65
C LYS A 103 16.36 -31.96 11.92
N SER A 104 15.74 -31.87 13.10
CA SER A 104 14.47 -32.55 13.41
C SER A 104 13.30 -32.00 12.60
N ILE A 105 13.45 -30.76 12.14
CA ILE A 105 12.47 -30.00 11.37
C ILE A 105 12.67 -30.19 9.85
N ASP A 106 13.92 -30.20 9.35
CA ASP A 106 14.23 -30.29 7.92
C ASP A 106 14.36 -31.75 7.41
N LEU A 107 14.56 -32.76 8.27
CA LEU A 107 14.75 -34.18 7.84
C LEU A 107 13.58 -35.13 8.12
N TYR A 108 12.57 -34.72 8.90
CA TYR A 108 11.40 -35.55 9.18
C TYR A 108 10.15 -34.92 8.58
N ASP A 109 9.32 -35.75 7.96
CA ASP A 109 8.03 -35.37 7.37
C ASP A 109 7.00 -35.18 8.52
N ILE A 110 7.08 -34.02 9.18
CA ILE A 110 6.26 -33.63 10.32
C ILE A 110 5.11 -32.72 9.88
N ASP A 111 3.90 -32.99 10.39
CA ASP A 111 2.72 -32.17 10.14
C ASP A 111 2.64 -30.94 11.08
N ASN A 112 1.61 -30.12 10.88
CA ASN A 112 1.37 -28.85 11.59
C ASN A 112 1.29 -29.04 13.11
N ALA A 113 0.66 -30.13 13.55
CA ALA A 113 0.48 -30.45 14.96
C ALA A 113 1.77 -31.01 15.56
N GLY A 114 2.51 -31.81 14.80
CA GLY A 114 3.87 -32.25 15.13
C GLY A 114 4.82 -31.07 15.29
N LEU A 115 4.80 -30.10 14.37
CA LEU A 115 5.63 -28.91 14.48
C LEU A 115 5.16 -27.95 15.58
N LEU A 116 3.86 -27.72 15.77
CA LEU A 116 3.37 -26.95 16.91
C LEU A 116 3.81 -27.62 18.23
N ALA A 117 3.66 -28.94 18.35
CA ALA A 117 4.10 -29.67 19.54
C ALA A 117 5.62 -29.59 19.75
N ILE A 118 6.43 -29.58 18.68
CA ILE A 118 7.87 -29.33 18.74
C ILE A 118 8.15 -27.89 19.18
N LEU A 119 7.56 -26.88 18.57
CA LEU A 119 7.80 -25.46 18.91
C LEU A 119 7.37 -25.16 20.34
N GLU A 120 6.18 -25.60 20.75
CA GLU A 120 5.73 -25.49 22.13
C GLU A 120 6.60 -26.29 23.11
N LYS A 121 7.09 -27.48 22.74
CA LYS A 121 7.96 -28.27 23.62
C LYS A 121 9.33 -27.62 23.76
N GLU A 122 9.98 -27.24 22.67
CA GLU A 122 11.28 -26.58 22.68
C GLU A 122 11.19 -25.13 23.21
N HIS A 123 9.99 -24.57 23.32
CA HIS A 123 9.66 -23.40 24.13
C HIS A 123 9.49 -23.73 25.63
N ARG A 124 8.68 -24.74 26.00
CA ARG A 124 8.43 -25.18 27.39
C ARG A 124 9.67 -25.70 28.10
N ASP A 125 10.45 -26.53 27.41
CA ASP A 125 11.75 -27.04 27.84
C ASP A 125 12.80 -25.91 27.91
N GLN A 126 12.51 -24.74 27.32
CA GLN A 126 13.47 -23.69 26.97
C GLN A 126 14.72 -24.26 26.27
N LYS A 127 14.62 -24.41 24.96
CA LYS A 127 15.70 -24.85 24.07
C LYS A 127 15.97 -23.86 22.95
N ILE A 128 14.94 -23.14 22.49
CA ILE A 128 15.06 -22.11 21.45
C ILE A 128 14.30 -20.85 21.85
N ARG A 129 14.81 -19.70 21.39
CA ARG A 129 14.26 -18.37 21.66
C ARG A 129 13.97 -17.63 20.35
N TYR A 130 12.72 -17.24 20.18
CA TYR A 130 12.18 -16.34 19.17
C TYR A 130 11.43 -15.19 19.87
N ASP A 131 10.92 -14.18 19.14
CA ASP A 131 10.13 -13.12 19.77
C ASP A 131 8.71 -13.64 20.07
N GLU A 132 8.44 -13.83 21.37
CA GLU A 132 7.16 -14.36 21.85
C GLU A 132 6.06 -13.30 21.95
N THR A 133 6.37 -12.00 21.82
CA THR A 133 5.44 -10.91 22.12
C THR A 133 4.17 -11.03 21.28
N TYR A 134 4.34 -11.23 19.97
CA TYR A 134 3.22 -11.35 19.03
C TYR A 134 2.70 -12.79 18.95
N TYR A 135 3.56 -13.78 19.16
CA TYR A 135 3.17 -15.20 19.31
C TYR A 135 2.14 -15.39 20.43
N ASN A 136 2.32 -14.69 21.55
CA ASN A 136 1.41 -14.72 22.69
C ASN A 136 0.20 -13.77 22.52
N MET A 137 0.23 -12.86 21.54
CA MET A 137 -0.94 -12.06 21.12
C MET A 137 -1.86 -12.79 20.12
N LEU A 138 -1.44 -13.95 19.62
CA LEU A 138 -2.19 -14.84 18.72
C LEU A 138 -3.03 -15.86 19.50
N SER A 139 -4.21 -16.22 18.97
CA SER A 139 -5.00 -17.35 19.48
C SER A 139 -4.29 -18.69 19.18
N ASP A 140 -4.69 -19.77 19.84
CA ASP A 140 -4.02 -21.07 19.63
C ASP A 140 -4.25 -21.63 18.21
N GLU A 141 -5.43 -21.38 17.61
CA GLU A 141 -5.68 -21.58 16.17
C GLU A 141 -4.67 -20.79 15.30
N SER A 142 -4.37 -19.55 15.70
CA SER A 142 -3.41 -18.69 15.00
C SER A 142 -1.94 -19.10 15.22
N LYS A 143 -1.65 -19.90 16.25
CA LYS A 143 -0.31 -20.50 16.49
C LYS A 143 -0.15 -21.80 15.72
N LEU A 144 -1.13 -22.71 15.81
CA LEU A 144 -1.21 -23.92 14.97
C LEU A 144 -1.05 -23.54 13.51
N LEU A 145 -1.73 -22.47 13.11
CA LEU A 145 -1.57 -21.86 11.82
C LEU A 145 -0.13 -21.53 11.44
N LEU A 146 0.55 -20.68 12.22
CA LEU A 146 1.91 -20.25 11.86
C LEU A 146 2.85 -21.47 11.76
N CYS A 147 2.55 -22.53 12.52
CA CYS A 147 3.20 -23.84 12.41
C CYS A 147 2.88 -24.60 11.11
N THR A 148 1.65 -24.56 10.58
CA THR A 148 1.27 -25.17 9.28
C THR A 148 2.18 -24.64 8.17
N ASN A 149 2.16 -23.33 7.99
CA ASN A 149 3.08 -22.65 7.12
C ASN A 149 4.57 -23.01 7.40
N LEU A 150 5.01 -23.23 8.66
CA LEU A 150 6.45 -23.39 9.01
C LEU A 150 7.09 -24.58 8.31
N LEU A 151 6.27 -25.47 7.78
CA LEU A 151 6.66 -26.59 6.95
C LEU A 151 7.06 -26.20 5.52
N ALA A 152 6.71 -25.00 5.05
CA ALA A 152 6.75 -24.63 3.63
C ALA A 152 7.76 -23.51 3.22
N LYS A 153 8.25 -22.65 4.14
CA LYS A 153 9.54 -21.92 3.92
C LYS A 153 10.77 -22.82 4.24
N LYS A 154 10.60 -24.14 4.38
CA LYS A 154 11.68 -25.13 4.53
C LYS A 154 12.38 -25.44 3.19
N PRO A 155 13.60 -26.00 3.21
CA PRO A 155 14.46 -26.23 4.38
C PRO A 155 15.14 -24.93 4.83
N PHE A 156 15.20 -24.71 6.15
CA PHE A 156 15.76 -23.48 6.69
C PHE A 156 17.29 -23.42 6.57
N GLY A 157 17.95 -24.58 6.67
CA GLY A 157 19.39 -24.75 6.53
C GLY A 157 20.25 -24.19 7.66
N ASN A 158 19.77 -23.18 8.41
CA ASN A 158 20.36 -22.70 9.65
C ASN A 158 19.32 -22.03 10.57
N ILE A 159 19.68 -21.89 11.85
CA ILE A 159 18.80 -21.36 12.91
C ILE A 159 18.44 -19.88 12.75
N ASP A 160 19.25 -19.08 12.06
CA ASP A 160 19.02 -17.64 11.92
C ASP A 160 18.11 -17.35 10.71
N ASN A 161 18.16 -18.15 9.64
CA ASN A 161 17.14 -18.16 8.58
C ASN A 161 15.75 -18.49 9.16
N PHE A 162 15.67 -19.52 10.00
CA PHE A 162 14.42 -19.91 10.68
C PHE A 162 13.83 -18.75 11.50
N LYS A 163 14.66 -18.07 12.30
CA LYS A 163 14.25 -16.91 13.12
C LYS A 163 13.96 -15.65 12.30
N MET A 164 14.66 -15.44 11.18
CA MET A 164 14.76 -14.14 10.50
C MET A 164 13.41 -13.56 10.12
N HIS A 165 12.59 -14.37 9.48
CA HIS A 165 11.52 -13.93 8.60
C HIS A 165 10.41 -13.22 9.40
N PHE A 166 10.39 -11.87 9.33
CA PHE A 166 9.57 -10.88 10.08
C PHE A 166 8.84 -9.77 9.18
N ALA A 167 8.37 -10.03 7.91
CA ALA A 167 7.07 -9.67 7.16
C ALA A 167 6.29 -10.80 6.27
N ASP A 168 5.13 -11.46 6.70
CA ASP A 168 4.55 -12.86 6.35
C ASP A 168 3.53 -13.52 7.40
N GLU A 169 3.85 -14.58 8.23
CA GLU A 169 3.06 -15.07 9.46
C GLU A 169 3.63 -15.53 10.93
N THR A 170 4.90 -15.38 11.44
CA THR A 170 5.40 -15.04 12.85
C THR A 170 5.43 -13.53 13.33
N LEU A 171 6.04 -12.56 12.60
CA LEU A 171 5.64 -11.09 12.52
C LEU A 171 5.02 -10.19 11.18
N ARG A 172 3.63 -10.06 10.90
CA ARG A 172 2.39 -9.40 10.17
C ARG A 172 0.86 -9.63 10.68
N MET A 173 0.23 -10.83 10.91
CA MET A 173 -1.20 -11.14 11.27
C MET A 173 -1.85 -10.63 12.59
N VAL A 174 -1.12 -9.95 13.49
CA VAL A 174 -1.72 -9.23 14.64
C VAL A 174 -2.21 -7.81 14.22
N LEU A 175 -1.96 -7.34 12.99
CA LEU A 175 -2.70 -6.24 12.33
C LEU A 175 -4.00 -6.81 11.73
N LEU A 176 -3.90 -8.01 11.14
CA LEU A 176 -5.04 -8.86 10.79
C LEU A 176 -5.74 -9.47 12.04
N LYS A 177 -5.67 -8.81 13.21
CA LYS A 177 -6.23 -9.34 14.47
C LYS A 177 -7.75 -9.19 14.53
N ASP A 178 -8.30 -8.12 13.96
CA ASP A 178 -9.74 -7.83 14.04
C ASP A 178 -10.56 -8.40 12.88
N LYS A 179 -9.93 -8.92 11.80
CA LYS A 179 -10.62 -9.49 10.63
C LYS A 179 -10.08 -10.83 10.13
N VAL A 180 -9.77 -11.76 11.04
CA VAL A 180 -9.64 -13.18 10.65
C VAL A 180 -10.41 -14.08 11.62
N PRO A 181 -11.44 -14.82 11.15
CA PRO A 181 -12.08 -15.87 11.91
C PRO A 181 -11.13 -17.04 12.14
N SER A 182 -10.76 -17.27 13.40
CA SER A 182 -10.54 -18.60 13.99
C SER A 182 -10.03 -19.68 13.02
N SER A 183 -10.93 -20.52 12.49
CA SER A 183 -10.59 -21.77 11.81
C SER A 183 -10.12 -21.64 10.35
N ILE A 184 -10.06 -20.44 9.76
CA ILE A 184 -9.19 -20.13 8.59
C ILE A 184 -8.47 -18.80 8.83
N LYS A 185 -8.02 -18.61 10.07
CA LYS A 185 -6.59 -18.39 10.22
C LYS A 185 -5.92 -19.71 9.74
N GLU A 186 -6.23 -20.88 10.33
CA GLU A 186 -5.64 -22.26 10.22
C GLU A 186 -5.00 -22.80 8.90
N ILE A 187 -5.27 -22.24 7.71
CA ILE A 187 -4.63 -22.66 6.43
C ILE A 187 -4.14 -21.46 5.58
N LEU A 188 -4.48 -20.21 5.95
CA LEU A 188 -4.08 -19.03 5.16
C LEU A 188 -2.57 -18.83 5.25
N ALA A 189 -2.11 -18.85 6.50
CA ALA A 189 -0.77 -19.25 6.84
C ALA A 189 -0.56 -20.80 6.70
N GLY A 190 -0.75 -21.33 5.48
CA GLY A 190 -0.35 -22.69 5.10
C GLY A 190 0.99 -22.86 4.34
N ILE A 191 1.62 -21.78 3.86
CA ILE A 191 2.83 -21.73 3.01
C ILE A 191 3.95 -20.70 3.43
N TYR A 192 3.66 -19.54 4.06
CA TYR A 192 4.52 -18.37 4.37
C TYR A 192 4.76 -18.02 5.89
N PRO A 193 5.36 -18.92 6.70
CA PRO A 193 5.24 -19.20 8.18
C PRO A 193 5.19 -18.20 9.26
N ASN A 194 5.83 -17.19 8.88
CA ASN A 194 7.04 -16.69 9.41
C ASN A 194 6.75 -15.34 8.89
N GLU A 195 6.75 -14.39 9.80
CA GLU A 195 6.19 -13.08 9.67
C GLU A 195 4.66 -12.61 10.07
N SER A 196 3.85 -12.80 11.26
CA SER A 196 2.71 -12.19 12.21
C SER A 196 2.66 -10.96 13.41
N VAL A 197 2.81 -9.56 13.29
CA VAL A 197 2.70 -8.34 14.26
C VAL A 197 3.70 -7.11 14.18
N ALA A 198 4.13 -6.45 15.28
CA ALA A 198 4.61 -5.03 15.23
C ALA A 198 6.14 -4.76 15.04
N ASP A 199 6.94 -5.79 14.75
CA ASP A 199 8.32 -5.78 14.26
C ASP A 199 8.58 -6.65 12.96
N ILE A 200 8.18 -6.56 11.65
CA ILE A 200 7.51 -5.65 10.69
C ILE A 200 7.80 -4.24 11.00
N THR A 201 6.94 -3.67 11.81
CA THR A 201 6.88 -2.22 11.91
C THR A 201 8.22 -1.71 12.48
N ARG A 202 8.95 -2.62 13.15
CA ARG A 202 10.40 -2.67 13.44
C ARG A 202 11.34 -3.54 12.57
N LEU A 203 11.09 -4.82 12.23
CA LEU A 203 12.10 -5.66 11.54
C LEU A 203 12.32 -5.26 10.08
N LEU A 204 11.49 -4.35 9.59
CA LEU A 204 11.66 -3.60 8.36
C LEU A 204 12.71 -2.47 8.42
N LYS A 205 13.58 -2.45 9.45
CA LYS A 205 14.85 -1.69 9.50
C LYS A 205 14.81 -0.32 8.81
N LEU A 206 13.90 0.56 9.22
CA LEU A 206 13.83 1.91 8.69
C LEU A 206 13.92 2.94 9.79
N ASP A 207 14.49 4.08 9.43
CA ASP A 207 14.97 5.11 10.36
C ASP A 207 13.87 5.50 11.38
N GLU A 208 14.11 5.22 12.66
CA GLU A 208 13.06 5.21 13.70
C GLU A 208 12.40 6.58 13.89
N LEU A 209 13.16 7.67 13.67
CA LEU A 209 12.65 9.04 13.76
C LEU A 209 11.61 9.37 12.67
N GLN A 210 11.60 8.62 11.56
CA GLN A 210 10.69 8.82 10.43
C GLN A 210 9.42 7.96 10.48
N LEU A 211 9.34 6.96 11.36
CA LEU A 211 8.17 6.07 11.42
C LEU A 211 7.16 6.48 12.50
N LEU A 212 7.58 7.29 13.48
CA LEU A 212 6.74 7.59 14.64
C LEU A 212 5.61 8.59 14.34
N SER A 213 5.83 9.57 13.47
CA SER A 213 4.81 10.49 12.95
C SER A 213 3.69 9.70 12.26
N VAL A 214 4.08 9.03 11.17
CA VAL A 214 3.33 8.07 10.37
C VAL A 214 2.55 7.05 11.21
N TYR A 215 3.19 6.41 12.19
CA TYR A 215 2.53 5.39 13.03
C TYR A 215 1.48 5.97 13.98
N ASN A 216 1.68 7.18 14.51
CA ASN A 216 0.67 7.84 15.34
C ASN A 216 -0.57 8.22 14.51
N ASP A 217 -0.37 8.70 13.29
CA ASP A 217 -1.46 9.02 12.37
C ASP A 217 -2.24 7.76 11.92
N TYR A 218 -1.56 6.65 11.66
CA TYR A 218 -2.21 5.34 11.48
C TYR A 218 -3.06 4.92 12.70
N ASN A 219 -2.60 5.18 13.92
CA ASN A 219 -3.38 4.88 15.13
C ASN A 219 -4.56 5.84 15.33
N GLY A 220 -4.46 7.08 14.84
CA GLY A 220 -5.55 8.07 14.83
C GLY A 220 -6.69 7.75 13.84
N PHE A 221 -6.49 6.82 12.91
CA PHE A 221 -7.51 6.33 11.99
C PHE A 221 -8.52 5.42 12.71
N THR A 222 -9.78 5.44 12.28
CA THR A 222 -10.78 4.43 12.67
C THR A 222 -10.42 3.05 12.12
N ASP A 223 -11.01 1.98 12.66
CA ASP A 223 -10.55 0.62 12.34
C ASP A 223 -10.89 0.19 10.89
N ASP A 224 -11.94 0.77 10.28
CA ASP A 224 -12.21 0.62 8.84
C ASP A 224 -11.19 1.39 7.97
N GLU A 225 -10.71 2.55 8.43
CA GLU A 225 -9.63 3.29 7.75
C GLU A 225 -8.26 2.62 7.92
N LYS A 226 -7.99 2.01 9.09
CA LYS A 226 -6.82 1.14 9.31
C LYS A 226 -6.84 -0.06 8.36
N LEU A 227 -8.01 -0.67 8.17
CA LEU A 227 -8.22 -1.77 7.23
C LEU A 227 -8.02 -1.33 5.77
N ALA A 228 -8.58 -0.19 5.37
CA ALA A 228 -8.38 0.38 4.04
C ALA A 228 -6.88 0.59 3.76
N LEU A 229 -6.14 1.14 4.73
CA LEU A 229 -4.70 1.33 4.62
C LEU A 229 -3.92 0.01 4.56
N CYS A 230 -4.24 -0.97 5.40
CA CYS A 230 -3.59 -2.28 5.33
C CYS A 230 -3.87 -3.00 4.00
N THR A 231 -5.00 -2.72 3.36
CA THR A 231 -5.36 -3.22 2.02
C THR A 231 -4.57 -2.49 0.93
N GLU A 232 -4.49 -1.15 0.99
CA GLU A 232 -3.72 -0.35 0.03
C GLU A 232 -2.22 -0.68 0.10
N LEU A 233 -1.66 -0.82 1.30
CA LEU A 233 -0.29 -1.27 1.53
C LEU A 233 -0.03 -2.67 0.97
N ALA A 234 -0.94 -3.62 1.19
CA ALA A 234 -0.81 -4.96 0.61
C ALA A 234 -0.83 -4.92 -0.93
N ASN A 235 -1.67 -4.07 -1.52
CA ASN A 235 -1.71 -3.85 -2.97
C ASN A 235 -0.41 -3.22 -3.48
N GLU A 236 0.11 -2.16 -2.84
CA GLU A 236 1.37 -1.51 -3.23
C GLU A 236 2.57 -2.46 -3.16
N LEU A 237 2.62 -3.33 -2.15
CA LEU A 237 3.66 -4.36 -2.01
C LEU A 237 3.48 -5.54 -2.98
N SER A 238 2.26 -5.80 -3.48
CA SER A 238 2.00 -6.83 -4.49
C SER A 238 2.34 -6.40 -5.91
N LEU A 239 2.24 -5.11 -6.23
CA LEU A 239 2.56 -4.53 -7.54
C LEU A 239 4.07 -4.44 -7.84
N VAL A 240 4.92 -5.06 -7.01
CA VAL A 240 6.38 -5.02 -7.11
C VAL A 240 6.94 -6.29 -7.77
N ASP A 241 6.29 -6.77 -8.83
CA ASP A 241 6.49 -8.09 -9.46
C ASP A 241 7.82 -8.26 -10.25
N ASN A 242 8.87 -7.56 -9.82
CA ASN A 242 10.29 -7.81 -10.14
C ASN A 242 11.27 -7.31 -9.05
N LYS A 243 10.77 -6.79 -7.93
CA LYS A 243 11.50 -6.77 -6.65
C LYS A 243 10.62 -7.41 -5.58
N ASN A 244 10.98 -8.62 -5.15
CA ASN A 244 10.82 -8.99 -3.75
C ASN A 244 11.26 -7.79 -2.89
N ILE A 245 10.63 -7.54 -1.75
CA ILE A 245 11.14 -6.60 -0.74
C ILE A 245 12.55 -7.11 -0.33
N ARG A 246 13.62 -6.54 -0.89
CA ARG A 246 14.97 -7.14 -0.86
C ARG A 246 15.67 -6.89 0.47
N SER A 247 15.27 -5.80 1.10
CA SER A 247 15.44 -5.55 2.52
C SER A 247 14.09 -5.11 3.06
N ALA A 248 13.83 -5.51 4.30
CA ALA A 248 13.31 -4.65 5.35
C ALA A 248 13.03 -3.18 4.93
N GLU A 249 14.10 -2.46 4.55
CA GLU A 249 14.14 -1.04 4.20
C GLU A 249 13.33 -0.64 2.95
N GLU A 250 12.86 -1.58 2.13
CA GLU A 250 11.95 -1.29 1.00
C GLU A 250 10.47 -1.33 1.40
N TYR A 251 10.07 -2.11 2.42
CA TYR A 251 8.66 -2.18 2.86
C TYR A 251 8.25 -0.91 3.58
N ALA A 252 8.98 -0.49 4.62
CA ALA A 252 8.49 0.61 5.45
C ALA A 252 8.62 1.99 4.78
N ASP A 253 9.26 2.08 3.60
CA ASP A 253 9.11 3.22 2.67
C ASP A 253 7.72 3.22 2.04
N ALA A 254 7.21 2.04 1.65
CA ALA A 254 5.80 1.85 1.28
C ALA A 254 4.87 2.19 2.47
N PHE A 255 5.11 1.65 3.68
CA PHE A 255 4.29 1.99 4.86
C PHE A 255 4.21 3.50 5.11
N LYS A 256 5.34 4.21 5.07
CA LYS A 256 5.38 5.68 5.18
C LYS A 256 4.52 6.37 4.12
N ILE A 257 4.65 5.99 2.85
CA ILE A 257 3.95 6.67 1.76
C ILE A 257 2.46 6.29 1.69
N THR A 258 2.06 5.04 1.96
CA THR A 258 0.63 4.66 1.99
C THR A 258 -0.13 5.45 3.05
N VAL A 259 0.46 5.63 4.24
CA VAL A 259 -0.10 6.49 5.31
C VAL A 259 -0.14 7.95 4.88
N LEU A 260 0.94 8.49 4.31
CA LEU A 260 0.99 9.88 3.86
C LEU A 260 -0.05 10.16 2.75
N ASN A 261 -0.16 9.27 1.76
CA ASN A 261 -1.18 9.33 0.71
C ASN A 261 -2.59 9.35 1.33
N ASN A 262 -2.87 8.51 2.33
CA ASN A 262 -4.16 8.47 3.02
C ASN A 262 -4.46 9.75 3.81
N LEU A 263 -3.48 10.30 4.53
CA LEU A 263 -3.63 11.59 5.23
C LEU A 263 -3.96 12.72 4.25
N ILE A 264 -3.23 12.79 3.14
CA ILE A 264 -3.44 13.76 2.07
C ILE A 264 -4.84 13.59 1.45
N LYS A 265 -5.25 12.35 1.14
CA LYS A 265 -6.59 12.03 0.59
C LYS A 265 -7.72 12.48 1.51
N LYS A 266 -7.57 12.34 2.83
CA LYS A 266 -8.54 12.76 3.86
C LYS A 266 -8.64 14.28 4.06
N THR A 267 -7.69 15.08 3.58
CA THR A 267 -7.81 16.55 3.68
C THR A 267 -9.01 17.07 2.88
N LEU A 268 -9.92 17.79 3.54
CA LEU A 268 -11.15 18.29 2.89
C LEU A 268 -10.86 19.45 1.92
N MET A 269 -9.87 20.29 2.19
CA MET A 269 -9.44 21.35 1.27
C MET A 269 -7.97 21.18 0.89
N HIS A 270 -7.65 21.33 -0.41
CA HIS A 270 -6.27 21.17 -0.90
C HIS A 270 -5.25 22.08 -0.20
N LYS A 271 -5.66 23.27 0.29
CA LYS A 271 -4.79 24.15 1.10
C LYS A 271 -4.24 23.45 2.36
N ASP A 272 -5.01 22.53 2.96
CA ASP A 272 -4.70 21.89 4.24
C ASP A 272 -3.63 20.80 4.10
N ILE A 273 -3.38 20.32 2.87
CA ILE A 273 -2.26 19.42 2.53
C ILE A 273 -0.92 20.04 2.92
N SER A 274 -0.79 21.36 2.88
CA SER A 274 0.41 22.06 3.35
C SER A 274 0.71 21.76 4.83
N ALA A 275 -0.30 21.52 5.69
CA ALA A 275 -0.10 21.13 7.07
C ALA A 275 0.39 19.67 7.19
N VAL A 276 -0.13 18.76 6.36
CA VAL A 276 0.32 17.36 6.29
C VAL A 276 1.79 17.27 5.84
N LEU A 277 2.17 18.04 4.82
CA LEU A 277 3.56 18.07 4.33
C LEU A 277 4.54 18.71 5.33
N ASN A 278 4.16 19.83 5.95
CA ASN A 278 5.04 20.50 6.91
C ASN A 278 5.12 19.77 8.28
N SER A 279 4.18 18.87 8.60
CA SER A 279 4.28 17.96 9.77
C SER A 279 5.16 16.74 9.51
N HIS A 280 5.33 16.33 8.24
CA HIS A 280 6.11 15.16 7.81
C HIS A 280 7.48 15.54 7.20
N THR A 281 8.11 16.60 7.70
CA THR A 281 9.44 17.07 7.25
C THR A 281 10.60 16.12 7.64
N ASP A 282 10.35 15.25 8.62
CA ASP A 282 11.19 14.13 9.04
C ASP A 282 11.34 13.05 7.96
N ILE A 283 10.24 12.67 7.28
CA ILE A 283 10.24 11.65 6.23
C ILE A 283 10.54 12.24 4.85
N LEU A 284 10.10 13.48 4.60
CA LEU A 284 10.20 14.17 3.30
C LEU A 284 11.58 14.85 3.09
N THR A 285 12.65 14.23 3.58
CA THR A 285 14.02 14.76 3.57
C THR A 285 14.59 14.84 2.14
N GLY A 286 14.46 16.02 1.54
CA GLY A 286 14.84 16.29 0.15
C GLY A 286 13.77 17.04 -0.65
N LEU A 287 12.56 17.20 -0.09
CA LEU A 287 11.52 18.06 -0.67
C LEU A 287 11.92 19.53 -0.50
N ASN A 288 11.77 20.31 -1.57
CA ASN A 288 12.09 21.74 -1.63
C ASN A 288 11.04 22.58 -0.89
N PHE A 289 10.96 22.44 0.44
CA PHE A 289 9.98 23.12 1.29
C PHE A 289 10.04 24.66 1.16
N SER A 290 11.20 25.25 0.88
CA SER A 290 11.32 26.70 0.65
C SER A 290 10.74 27.13 -0.70
N GLY A 291 10.94 26.35 -1.76
CA GLY A 291 10.26 26.55 -3.04
C GLY A 291 8.76 26.34 -2.94
N TYR A 292 8.32 25.24 -2.31
CA TYR A 292 6.92 24.89 -2.07
C TYR A 292 6.15 25.97 -1.33
N ASN A 293 6.68 26.43 -0.19
CA ASN A 293 6.06 27.50 0.61
C ASN A 293 6.20 28.88 -0.07
N GLY A 294 7.01 29.01 -1.12
CA GLY A 294 7.17 30.20 -1.96
C GLY A 294 6.21 30.31 -3.14
N LEU A 295 5.41 29.27 -3.45
CA LEU A 295 4.53 29.23 -4.63
C LEU A 295 3.34 30.21 -4.59
N GLY A 296 2.97 30.72 -3.41
CA GLY A 296 1.83 31.62 -3.25
C GLY A 296 0.53 30.97 -3.75
N LEU A 297 -0.18 31.63 -4.68
CA LEU A 297 -1.45 31.12 -5.22
C LEU A 297 -1.30 29.77 -5.95
N ASN A 298 -0.15 29.52 -6.58
CA ASN A 298 0.11 28.29 -7.32
C ASN A 298 0.23 27.06 -6.39
N GLN A 299 0.36 27.26 -5.07
CA GLN A 299 0.40 26.16 -4.10
C GLN A 299 -0.90 25.35 -4.09
N SER A 300 -2.07 25.94 -4.41
CA SER A 300 -3.33 25.20 -4.46
C SER A 300 -3.31 24.13 -5.57
N THR A 301 -2.87 24.49 -6.78
CA THR A 301 -2.77 23.57 -7.93
C THR A 301 -1.72 22.48 -7.71
N VAL A 302 -0.61 22.81 -7.04
CA VAL A 302 0.39 21.80 -6.63
C VAL A 302 -0.19 20.85 -5.59
N ASN A 303 -0.97 21.34 -4.62
CA ASN A 303 -1.61 20.49 -3.61
C ASN A 303 -2.73 19.60 -4.18
N GLU A 304 -3.46 20.10 -5.17
CA GLU A 304 -4.43 19.35 -5.96
C GLU A 304 -3.76 18.23 -6.74
N SER A 305 -2.68 18.53 -7.45
CA SER A 305 -1.83 17.53 -8.12
C SER A 305 -1.31 16.46 -7.15
N ILE A 306 -0.87 16.87 -5.95
CA ILE A 306 -0.41 15.98 -4.86
C ILE A 306 -1.53 15.10 -4.31
N LYS A 307 -2.75 15.63 -4.18
CA LYS A 307 -3.91 14.86 -3.69
C LYS A 307 -4.35 13.79 -4.71
N ASN A 308 -4.36 14.18 -5.98
CA ASN A 308 -4.91 13.37 -7.07
C ASN A 308 -3.86 12.40 -7.64
N THR A 309 -2.57 12.55 -7.29
CA THR A 309 -1.49 11.65 -7.74
C THR A 309 -0.72 11.00 -6.58
N PRO A 310 -1.34 10.06 -5.82
CA PRO A 310 -0.64 9.23 -4.84
C PRO A 310 0.63 8.59 -5.38
N GLN A 311 1.64 8.43 -4.53
CA GLN A 311 2.97 7.96 -4.95
C GLN A 311 3.35 6.66 -4.25
N ARG A 312 4.15 5.82 -4.92
CA ARG A 312 4.49 4.45 -4.45
C ARG A 312 5.85 4.33 -3.74
N SER A 313 6.40 5.45 -3.25
CA SER A 313 7.65 5.55 -2.49
C SER A 313 7.86 6.99 -2.03
N ILE A 314 8.47 7.21 -0.85
CA ILE A 314 8.83 8.56 -0.37
C ILE A 314 9.82 9.23 -1.33
N ALA A 315 10.77 8.49 -1.88
CA ALA A 315 11.73 9.03 -2.86
C ALA A 315 11.04 9.49 -4.17
N LYS A 316 10.02 8.75 -4.63
CA LYS A 316 9.20 9.16 -5.79
C LYS A 316 8.34 10.38 -5.46
N PHE A 317 7.75 10.43 -4.26
CA PHE A 317 6.95 11.56 -3.79
C PHE A 317 7.78 12.84 -3.74
N ILE A 318 8.97 12.79 -3.12
CA ILE A 318 9.91 13.92 -3.09
C ILE A 318 10.26 14.39 -4.51
N GLN A 319 10.55 13.47 -5.44
CA GLN A 319 10.86 13.81 -6.84
C GLN A 319 9.67 14.46 -7.56
N TYR A 320 8.47 13.88 -7.44
CA TYR A 320 7.24 14.37 -8.05
C TYR A 320 6.89 15.77 -7.53
N VAL A 321 6.90 15.99 -6.20
CA VAL A 321 6.63 17.30 -5.61
C VAL A 321 7.70 18.32 -5.99
N ASN A 322 8.98 17.94 -6.03
CA ASN A 322 10.04 18.84 -6.52
C ASN A 322 9.86 19.20 -8.00
N GLN A 323 9.34 18.29 -8.84
CA GLN A 323 9.01 18.60 -10.23
C GLN A 323 7.80 19.55 -10.32
N LEU A 324 6.73 19.31 -9.56
CA LEU A 324 5.57 20.21 -9.48
C LEU A 324 5.97 21.62 -9.03
N ILE A 325 6.79 21.75 -7.98
CA ILE A 325 7.33 23.04 -7.53
C ILE A 325 8.10 23.72 -8.66
N THR A 326 8.98 22.98 -9.36
CA THR A 326 9.79 23.52 -10.46
C THR A 326 8.93 24.01 -11.63
N ASN A 327 7.86 23.28 -11.96
CA ASN A 327 6.90 23.66 -13.01
C ASN A 327 6.02 24.85 -12.57
N ALA A 328 5.67 24.94 -11.29
CA ALA A 328 4.81 25.98 -10.73
C ALA A 328 5.56 27.28 -10.40
N THR A 329 6.90 27.25 -10.28
CA THR A 329 7.74 28.46 -10.25
C THR A 329 7.91 29.03 -11.66
N PRO A 330 7.49 30.28 -11.94
CA PRO A 330 7.74 30.90 -13.23
C PRO A 330 9.25 31.03 -13.51
N VAL A 331 9.68 30.74 -14.74
CA VAL A 331 11.11 30.82 -15.15
C VAL A 331 11.53 32.28 -15.37
N TYR A 332 11.50 33.08 -14.30
CA TYR A 332 12.35 34.25 -14.17
C TYR A 332 13.70 33.80 -13.62
N ALA A 333 14.59 33.41 -14.53
CA ALA A 333 15.94 32.97 -14.19
C ALA A 333 16.65 34.03 -13.34
N SER A 334 17.11 33.64 -12.15
CA SER A 334 17.75 34.54 -11.18
C SER A 334 19.10 35.05 -11.68
N SER A 335 19.11 36.21 -12.35
CA SER A 335 20.32 37.04 -12.48
C SER A 335 20.43 38.01 -11.31
N ASN A 336 20.98 37.55 -10.19
CA ASN A 336 21.39 38.44 -9.09
C ASN A 336 22.52 39.36 -9.58
N ASN A 337 22.19 40.60 -9.93
CA ASN A 337 23.17 41.68 -9.98
C ASN A 337 22.51 43.03 -9.68
N SER A 338 22.93 43.64 -8.58
CA SER A 338 22.40 44.91 -8.08
C SER A 338 23.05 46.12 -8.76
N ALA A 339 22.27 46.95 -9.45
CA ALA A 339 22.68 48.34 -9.74
C ALA A 339 21.48 49.28 -10.02
N SER A 340 21.48 50.40 -9.32
CA SER A 340 20.92 51.74 -9.61
C SER A 340 19.80 51.92 -10.67
N PHE A 341 18.77 52.68 -10.28
CA PHE A 341 17.99 53.49 -11.23
C PHE A 341 18.91 54.44 -12.04
N GLY A 342 18.58 54.64 -13.32
CA GLY A 342 19.21 55.60 -14.22
C GLY A 342 18.54 55.58 -15.58
N GLY A 343 17.88 56.67 -15.98
CA GLY A 343 17.03 56.70 -17.18
C GLY A 343 17.77 57.07 -18.47
N GLY A 344 17.21 56.64 -19.61
CA GLY A 344 17.67 57.04 -20.95
C GLY A 344 16.84 56.39 -22.04
N SER A 345 16.31 57.17 -22.97
CA SER A 345 15.52 56.71 -24.12
C SER A 345 16.32 56.77 -25.43
N VAL A 346 16.08 55.84 -26.34
CA VAL A 346 15.72 56.08 -27.77
C VAL A 346 15.73 54.75 -28.55
N SER A 347 14.80 54.64 -29.51
CA SER A 347 14.48 53.49 -30.34
C SER A 347 15.34 53.35 -31.60
N ILE A 348 15.41 52.12 -32.15
CA ILE A 348 15.53 51.87 -33.60
C ILE A 348 14.57 50.76 -34.04
N LYS A 349 13.59 51.16 -34.86
CA LYS A 349 13.01 50.52 -36.07
C LYS A 349 12.66 49.01 -36.05
N ALA A 350 11.41 48.72 -36.43
CA ALA A 350 10.91 47.35 -36.66
C ALA A 350 11.38 46.75 -38.01
N GLU A 351 11.50 45.43 -38.02
CA GLU A 351 11.51 44.58 -39.22
C GLU A 351 10.41 43.50 -39.04
N VAL A 352 9.92 42.92 -40.14
CA VAL A 352 8.64 42.20 -40.14
C VAL A 352 8.70 40.91 -39.30
N PRO A 353 7.75 40.65 -38.38
CA PRO A 353 7.68 39.37 -37.69
C PRO A 353 7.35 38.26 -38.70
N VAL A 354 8.31 37.36 -38.90
CA VAL A 354 8.04 36.01 -39.42
C VAL A 354 6.98 35.38 -38.50
N PRO A 355 5.92 34.73 -39.02
CA PRO A 355 4.89 34.14 -38.18
C PRO A 355 5.53 33.18 -37.18
N PRO A 356 5.17 33.26 -35.88
CA PRO A 356 5.77 32.39 -34.87
C PRO A 356 5.43 30.95 -35.19
N VAL A 357 6.48 30.13 -35.32
CA VAL A 357 6.33 28.67 -35.37
C VAL A 357 5.64 28.22 -34.09
N LYS A 358 4.52 27.49 -34.22
CA LYS A 358 3.93 26.78 -33.08
C LYS A 358 5.00 25.84 -32.51
N LEU A 359 5.48 26.15 -31.31
CA LEU A 359 6.17 25.18 -30.46
C LEU A 359 5.08 24.50 -29.65
N GLU A 360 4.82 23.23 -29.93
CA GLU A 360 3.81 22.47 -29.21
C GLU A 360 4.37 22.02 -27.86
N GLU A 361 3.60 22.26 -26.81
CA GLU A 361 3.98 21.85 -25.45
C GLU A 361 3.86 20.34 -25.34
N ASN A 362 4.95 19.67 -24.98
CA ASN A 362 5.01 18.21 -24.95
C ASN A 362 4.33 17.68 -23.67
N LYS A 363 2.98 17.68 -23.69
CA LYS A 363 2.10 17.13 -22.64
C LYS A 363 2.45 15.66 -22.45
N LYS A 364 3.07 15.32 -21.31
CA LYS A 364 3.49 13.95 -21.01
C LYS A 364 2.25 13.11 -20.68
N SER A 365 1.81 12.30 -21.64
CA SER A 365 0.59 11.51 -21.50
C SER A 365 0.66 10.43 -20.40
N TYR A 366 -0.49 10.12 -19.81
CA TYR A 366 -0.65 9.05 -18.80
C TYR A 366 -0.54 7.65 -19.41
N PHE A 367 -0.83 7.50 -20.70
CA PHE A 367 -0.83 6.23 -21.42
C PHE A 367 0.08 6.29 -22.64
N SER A 368 0.80 5.20 -22.89
CA SER A 368 1.85 5.09 -23.91
C SER A 368 1.34 4.71 -25.31
N ASP A 369 0.05 4.40 -25.43
CA ASP A 369 -0.61 3.93 -26.66
C ASP A 369 -1.67 4.89 -27.21
N ILE A 370 -2.05 5.93 -26.45
CA ILE A 370 -3.07 6.91 -26.87
C ILE A 370 -2.55 8.01 -27.80
N ASP A 371 -1.25 8.02 -28.11
CA ASP A 371 -0.67 8.75 -29.25
C ASP A 371 -1.29 8.32 -30.60
N SER A 372 -1.95 7.16 -30.65
CA SER A 372 -2.72 6.72 -31.82
C SER A 372 -4.11 7.37 -31.95
N VAL A 373 -4.59 8.09 -30.92
CA VAL A 373 -5.94 8.66 -30.84
C VAL A 373 -5.95 10.06 -30.21
N ASP A 374 -5.16 10.98 -30.77
CA ASP A 374 -5.08 12.38 -30.27
C ASP A 374 -6.45 13.09 -30.12
N TRP A 375 -7.43 12.72 -30.94
CA TRP A 375 -8.82 13.22 -30.86
C TRP A 375 -9.57 12.77 -29.58
N ALA A 376 -9.14 11.68 -28.97
CA ALA A 376 -9.70 11.13 -27.73
C ALA A 376 -8.84 11.43 -26.50
N LYS A 377 -7.57 11.85 -26.68
CA LYS A 377 -6.59 12.04 -25.60
C LYS A 377 -7.16 12.82 -24.42
N ASP A 378 -7.70 14.01 -24.65
CA ASP A 378 -8.10 14.90 -23.55
C ASP A 378 -9.28 14.33 -22.74
N ALA A 379 -10.20 13.61 -23.40
CA ALA A 379 -11.27 12.85 -22.76
C ALA A 379 -10.75 11.64 -21.99
N ILE A 380 -9.79 10.89 -22.54
CA ILE A 380 -9.15 9.75 -21.87
C ILE A 380 -8.40 10.22 -20.62
N GLU A 381 -7.64 11.30 -20.72
CA GLU A 381 -6.85 11.84 -19.62
C GLU A 381 -7.77 12.44 -18.55
N THR A 382 -8.80 13.21 -18.92
CA THR A 382 -9.74 13.82 -17.95
C THR A 382 -10.62 12.79 -17.23
N LEU A 383 -11.13 11.76 -17.93
CA LEU A 383 -11.90 10.71 -17.26
C LEU A 383 -11.01 9.76 -16.44
N TYR A 384 -9.72 9.64 -16.77
CA TYR A 384 -8.75 8.90 -15.96
C TYR A 384 -8.33 9.67 -14.69
N GLU A 385 -8.10 10.98 -14.80
CA GLU A 385 -7.85 11.88 -13.66
C GLU A 385 -9.01 11.94 -12.64
N ARG A 386 -10.17 11.39 -13.02
CA ARG A 386 -11.41 11.33 -12.22
C ARG A 386 -11.80 9.92 -11.77
N ASP A 387 -10.92 8.93 -11.95
CA ASP A 387 -11.16 7.50 -11.66
C ASP A 387 -12.34 6.84 -12.44
N ILE A 388 -12.96 7.54 -13.40
CA ILE A 388 -14.12 7.08 -14.18
C ILE A 388 -13.74 5.97 -15.16
N ILE A 389 -12.53 6.03 -15.72
CA ILE A 389 -11.96 5.00 -16.58
C ILE A 389 -10.57 4.60 -16.08
N SER A 390 -10.14 3.37 -16.39
CA SER A 390 -8.81 2.86 -16.05
C SER A 390 -8.17 2.14 -17.24
N GLY A 391 -6.83 2.12 -17.26
CA GLY A 391 -6.04 1.35 -18.23
C GLY A 391 -5.99 -0.15 -17.92
N LYS A 392 -5.38 -0.94 -18.82
CA LYS A 392 -5.26 -2.41 -18.71
C LYS A 392 -3.95 -2.89 -18.03
N GLY A 393 -3.20 -1.99 -17.40
CA GLY A 393 -1.86 -2.22 -16.86
C GLY A 393 -0.77 -1.49 -17.67
N ASP A 394 0.49 -1.53 -17.22
CA ASP A 394 1.71 -1.15 -17.96
C ASP A 394 1.68 0.16 -18.79
N LEU A 395 0.91 1.17 -18.34
CA LEU A 395 0.67 2.42 -19.07
C LEU A 395 -0.02 2.21 -20.45
N ILE A 396 -0.92 1.23 -20.54
CA ILE A 396 -1.72 0.89 -21.72
C ILE A 396 -3.19 1.21 -21.44
N PHE A 397 -3.82 2.03 -22.29
CA PHE A 397 -5.27 2.27 -22.25
C PHE A 397 -6.06 1.28 -23.12
N ALA A 398 -5.43 0.75 -24.17
CA ALA A 398 -6.02 -0.02 -25.27
C ALA A 398 -7.16 0.74 -25.98
N PRO A 399 -6.91 1.91 -26.60
CA PRO A 399 -7.95 2.79 -27.15
C PRO A 399 -8.80 2.15 -28.25
N ASN A 400 -8.24 1.20 -29.00
CA ASN A 400 -8.87 0.54 -30.14
C ASN A 400 -9.59 -0.77 -29.77
N ASP A 401 -9.49 -1.26 -28.53
CA ASP A 401 -10.26 -2.42 -28.07
C ASP A 401 -11.74 -2.04 -27.95
N PHE A 402 -12.64 -2.96 -28.25
CA PHE A 402 -14.07 -2.77 -28.03
C PHE A 402 -14.44 -2.78 -26.54
N VAL A 403 -15.50 -2.07 -26.19
CA VAL A 403 -16.06 -2.00 -24.83
C VAL A 403 -17.25 -2.95 -24.69
N THR A 404 -17.27 -3.76 -23.61
CA THR A 404 -18.44 -4.57 -23.25
C THR A 404 -19.52 -3.74 -22.55
N ARG A 405 -20.78 -4.17 -22.61
CA ARG A 405 -21.92 -3.47 -21.96
C ARG A 405 -21.70 -3.32 -20.45
N GLU A 406 -21.10 -4.31 -19.81
CA GLU A 406 -20.74 -4.28 -18.38
C GLU A 406 -19.56 -3.34 -18.04
N GLU A 407 -18.59 -3.16 -18.94
CA GLU A 407 -17.55 -2.13 -18.77
C GLU A 407 -18.16 -0.73 -18.90
N PHE A 408 -19.01 -0.48 -19.90
CA PHE A 408 -19.59 0.85 -20.11
C PHE A 408 -20.55 1.26 -18.99
N ILE A 409 -21.42 0.35 -18.53
CA ILE A 409 -22.35 0.67 -17.43
C ILE A 409 -21.59 0.98 -16.14
N LYS A 410 -20.44 0.33 -15.89
CA LYS A 410 -19.55 0.69 -14.77
C LYS A 410 -18.99 2.10 -14.92
N MET A 411 -18.55 2.51 -16.12
CA MET A 411 -18.04 3.88 -16.34
C MET A 411 -19.11 4.92 -16.01
N ILE A 412 -20.37 4.69 -16.41
CA ILE A 412 -21.50 5.57 -16.06
C ILE A 412 -21.75 5.60 -14.55
N VAL A 413 -21.87 4.42 -13.90
CA VAL A 413 -22.15 4.33 -12.46
C VAL A 413 -21.07 5.03 -11.62
N VAL A 414 -19.80 4.93 -12.01
CA VAL A 414 -18.69 5.64 -11.35
C VAL A 414 -18.73 7.14 -11.65
N ALA A 415 -19.04 7.55 -12.89
CA ALA A 415 -19.13 8.98 -13.26
C ALA A 415 -20.21 9.75 -12.48
N GLU A 416 -21.35 9.11 -12.23
CA GLU A 416 -22.46 9.67 -11.45
C GLU A 416 -22.23 9.57 -9.92
N GLY A 417 -21.12 8.97 -9.48
CA GLY A 417 -20.86 8.72 -8.05
C GLY A 417 -21.86 7.76 -7.40
N ILE A 418 -22.49 6.88 -8.18
CA ILE A 418 -23.49 5.92 -7.70
C ILE A 418 -22.77 4.73 -7.05
N GLU A 419 -23.01 4.53 -5.76
CA GLU A 419 -22.46 3.39 -5.02
C GLU A 419 -22.96 2.04 -5.59
N PRO A 420 -22.06 1.09 -5.92
CA PRO A 420 -22.47 -0.25 -6.37
C PRO A 420 -23.17 -1.03 -5.25
N ILE A 421 -24.29 -1.67 -5.58
CA ILE A 421 -25.15 -2.32 -4.57
C ILE A 421 -25.02 -3.84 -4.60
N ASN A 422 -24.91 -4.47 -3.44
CA ASN A 422 -24.91 -5.94 -3.31
C ASN A 422 -26.35 -6.49 -3.29
N ASP A 423 -27.11 -6.18 -4.33
CA ASP A 423 -28.50 -6.64 -4.56
C ASP A 423 -28.58 -7.46 -5.85
N VAL A 424 -29.66 -8.21 -6.02
CA VAL A 424 -29.84 -9.10 -7.18
C VAL A 424 -30.21 -8.28 -8.42
N SER A 425 -29.36 -8.35 -9.45
CA SER A 425 -29.67 -7.79 -10.77
C SER A 425 -31.01 -8.32 -11.30
N PRO A 426 -31.88 -7.48 -11.89
CA PRO A 426 -33.16 -7.92 -12.46
C PRO A 426 -33.01 -8.66 -13.79
N PHE A 427 -31.78 -8.93 -14.26
CA PHE A 427 -31.49 -9.55 -15.55
C PHE A 427 -30.89 -10.96 -15.39
N GLU A 428 -31.43 -11.95 -16.11
CA GLU A 428 -31.08 -13.38 -15.97
C GLU A 428 -29.64 -13.72 -16.42
N ASP A 429 -29.04 -12.94 -17.33
CA ASP A 429 -27.66 -13.12 -17.81
C ASP A 429 -26.60 -12.38 -16.98
N VAL A 430 -26.96 -11.88 -15.79
CA VAL A 430 -26.04 -11.26 -14.84
C VAL A 430 -25.83 -12.21 -13.65
N SER A 431 -24.75 -12.99 -13.69
CA SER A 431 -24.38 -13.84 -12.56
C SER A 431 -24.09 -13.00 -11.32
N VAL A 432 -24.61 -13.41 -10.16
CA VAL A 432 -24.48 -12.68 -8.89
C VAL A 432 -23.00 -12.49 -8.51
N ASP A 433 -22.16 -13.48 -8.80
CA ASP A 433 -20.72 -13.49 -8.53
C ASP A 433 -19.87 -12.68 -9.54
N SER A 434 -20.47 -12.14 -10.61
CA SER A 434 -19.74 -11.33 -11.60
C SER A 434 -19.31 -9.97 -11.01
N TRP A 435 -18.09 -9.52 -11.31
CA TRP A 435 -17.55 -8.23 -10.85
C TRP A 435 -18.44 -7.02 -11.23
N TYR A 436 -19.21 -7.15 -12.32
CA TYR A 436 -20.14 -6.13 -12.80
C TYR A 436 -21.53 -6.18 -12.17
N SER A 437 -21.89 -7.26 -11.47
CA SER A 437 -23.23 -7.45 -10.91
C SER A 437 -23.68 -6.28 -10.03
N PRO A 438 -22.86 -5.76 -9.08
CA PRO A 438 -23.25 -4.61 -8.26
C PRO A 438 -23.45 -3.31 -9.04
N TYR A 439 -22.72 -3.12 -10.15
CA TYR A 439 -22.85 -1.96 -11.03
C TYR A 439 -24.11 -2.07 -11.90
N VAL A 440 -24.42 -3.26 -12.45
CA VAL A 440 -25.64 -3.49 -13.24
C VAL A 440 -26.89 -3.36 -12.36
N ALA A 441 -26.87 -3.89 -11.13
CA ALA A 441 -27.96 -3.74 -10.17
C ALA A 441 -28.19 -2.26 -9.82
N ALA A 442 -27.13 -1.51 -9.49
CA ALA A 442 -27.22 -0.07 -9.20
C ALA A 442 -27.73 0.74 -10.40
N ALA A 443 -27.24 0.45 -11.61
CA ALA A 443 -27.70 1.09 -12.85
C ALA A 443 -29.18 0.79 -13.17
N ALA A 444 -29.66 -0.43 -12.87
CA ALA A 444 -31.06 -0.79 -13.05
C ALA A 444 -31.97 -0.06 -12.06
N GLN A 445 -31.60 0.01 -10.77
CA GLN A 445 -32.37 0.76 -9.77
C GLN A 445 -32.42 2.27 -10.06
N ASN A 446 -31.34 2.83 -10.61
CA ASN A 446 -31.29 4.23 -11.06
C ASN A 446 -31.85 4.45 -12.49
N ASN A 447 -32.49 3.45 -13.09
CA ASN A 447 -33.11 3.48 -14.44
C ASN A 447 -32.14 3.75 -15.63
N ILE A 448 -30.82 3.76 -15.38
CA ILE A 448 -29.75 3.97 -16.38
C ILE A 448 -29.75 2.87 -17.46
N THR A 449 -30.17 1.66 -17.10
CA THR A 449 -30.35 0.55 -18.04
C THR A 449 -31.70 -0.14 -17.86
N LYS A 450 -32.28 -0.58 -18.99
CA LYS A 450 -33.47 -1.43 -19.08
C LYS A 450 -33.17 -2.77 -19.79
N GLY A 451 -31.88 -3.10 -19.91
CA GLY A 451 -31.40 -4.30 -20.59
C GLY A 451 -31.52 -4.23 -22.12
N ILE A 452 -31.77 -5.40 -22.74
CA ILE A 452 -32.04 -5.60 -24.18
C ILE A 452 -33.41 -6.25 -24.44
N GLY A 453 -34.25 -6.35 -23.42
CA GLY A 453 -35.52 -7.08 -23.44
C GLY A 453 -35.38 -8.55 -23.04
N ASN A 454 -36.53 -9.22 -22.87
CA ASN A 454 -36.64 -10.60 -22.35
C ASN A 454 -35.85 -10.84 -21.05
N ASP A 455 -35.83 -9.84 -20.17
CA ASP A 455 -35.12 -9.86 -18.88
C ASP A 455 -33.61 -10.16 -19.00
N LEU A 456 -32.98 -9.74 -20.11
CA LEU A 456 -31.53 -9.80 -20.33
C LEU A 456 -30.88 -8.40 -20.30
N PHE A 457 -29.69 -8.31 -19.71
CA PHE A 457 -28.82 -7.12 -19.77
C PHE A 457 -28.01 -7.07 -21.07
N GLY A 458 -27.62 -8.23 -21.59
CA GLY A 458 -26.68 -8.39 -22.70
C GLY A 458 -25.21 -8.50 -22.24
N SER A 459 -24.95 -9.20 -21.13
CA SER A 459 -23.60 -9.39 -20.57
C SER A 459 -22.64 -10.03 -21.57
N GLY A 460 -21.36 -9.64 -21.56
CA GLY A 460 -20.32 -10.15 -22.45
C GLY A 460 -20.44 -9.69 -23.91
N ARG A 461 -21.44 -8.85 -24.24
CA ARG A 461 -21.59 -8.26 -25.57
C ARG A 461 -20.88 -6.91 -25.65
N ASN A 462 -20.17 -6.66 -26.74
CA ASN A 462 -19.69 -5.33 -27.08
C ASN A 462 -20.88 -4.36 -27.22
N ILE A 463 -20.75 -3.15 -26.68
CA ILE A 463 -21.83 -2.14 -26.69
C ILE A 463 -21.93 -1.43 -28.04
N THR A 464 -23.17 -1.25 -28.52
CA THR A 464 -23.45 -0.49 -29.75
C THR A 464 -23.46 1.02 -29.48
N ARG A 465 -23.20 1.83 -30.50
CA ARG A 465 -23.23 3.31 -30.37
C ARG A 465 -24.61 3.81 -29.95
N GLN A 466 -25.70 3.23 -30.47
CA GLN A 466 -27.06 3.58 -30.03
C GLN A 466 -27.33 3.18 -28.57
N ASP A 467 -26.82 2.04 -28.08
CA ASP A 467 -26.97 1.65 -26.67
C ASP A 467 -26.27 2.63 -25.72
N MET A 468 -25.05 3.07 -26.06
CA MET A 468 -24.34 4.07 -25.26
C MET A 468 -25.12 5.39 -25.16
N PHE A 469 -25.70 5.85 -26.27
CA PHE A 469 -26.56 7.03 -26.29
C PHE A 469 -27.81 6.85 -25.43
N VAL A 470 -28.44 5.67 -25.44
CA VAL A 470 -29.62 5.37 -24.62
C VAL A 470 -29.30 5.34 -23.12
N MET A 471 -28.16 4.75 -22.72
CA MET A 471 -27.73 4.71 -21.32
C MET A 471 -27.33 6.11 -20.81
N CYS A 472 -26.45 6.81 -21.52
CA CYS A 472 -25.97 8.12 -21.05
C CYS A 472 -27.01 9.24 -21.15
N ALA A 473 -28.08 9.09 -21.95
CA ALA A 473 -29.18 10.06 -21.97
C ALA A 473 -30.02 10.07 -20.69
N GLN A 474 -29.94 9.03 -19.85
CA GLN A 474 -30.62 9.02 -18.55
C GLN A 474 -29.97 9.99 -17.54
N LEU A 475 -28.74 10.45 -17.82
CA LEU A 475 -27.98 11.40 -17.00
C LEU A 475 -28.36 12.87 -17.26
N ILE A 476 -29.22 13.12 -18.26
CA ILE A 476 -29.53 14.47 -18.74
C ILE A 476 -30.95 14.83 -18.30
N GLU A 477 -31.03 15.70 -17.28
CA GLU A 477 -32.26 16.29 -16.77
C GLU A 477 -33.17 16.87 -17.88
N ASP A 478 -34.46 17.08 -17.58
CA ASP A 478 -35.46 17.58 -18.51
C ASP A 478 -35.21 19.04 -18.92
N THR A 479 -34.32 19.18 -19.90
CA THR A 479 -33.83 20.42 -20.48
C THR A 479 -34.72 20.83 -21.66
N VAL A 480 -35.04 22.12 -21.75
CA VAL A 480 -35.75 22.69 -22.91
C VAL A 480 -34.90 22.51 -24.17
N LEU A 481 -35.39 21.73 -25.12
CA LEU A 481 -34.67 21.46 -26.37
C LEU A 481 -34.61 22.73 -27.25
N PRO A 482 -33.45 23.06 -27.81
CA PRO A 482 -33.32 24.17 -28.74
C PRO A 482 -33.94 23.82 -30.09
N GLU A 483 -34.49 24.81 -30.80
CA GLU A 483 -34.89 24.67 -32.20
C GLU A 483 -33.64 24.54 -33.09
N LYS A 484 -33.19 23.28 -33.29
CA LYS A 484 -32.12 22.88 -34.20
C LYS A 484 -32.54 21.63 -34.98
N GLU A 485 -31.85 21.39 -36.09
CA GLU A 485 -31.89 20.13 -36.84
C GLU A 485 -31.46 18.95 -35.95
N GLY A 486 -32.33 17.95 -35.90
CA GLY A 486 -32.24 16.75 -35.10
C GLY A 486 -31.52 15.61 -35.80
N ILE A 487 -31.98 14.39 -35.53
CA ILE A 487 -31.39 13.16 -36.06
C ILE A 487 -31.49 13.07 -37.59
N GLU A 488 -32.47 13.74 -38.20
CA GLU A 488 -32.76 13.72 -39.64
C GLU A 488 -31.65 14.29 -40.55
N LYS A 489 -30.66 14.98 -39.98
CA LYS A 489 -29.49 15.47 -40.72
C LYS A 489 -28.44 14.40 -41.00
N PHE A 490 -28.55 13.21 -40.39
CA PHE A 490 -27.62 12.09 -40.60
C PHE A 490 -28.17 11.12 -41.63
N SER A 491 -27.30 10.68 -42.54
CA SER A 491 -27.66 9.87 -43.70
C SER A 491 -28.03 8.41 -43.38
N ASP A 492 -27.72 7.95 -42.16
CA ASP A 492 -28.03 6.65 -41.58
C ASP A 492 -29.09 6.74 -40.45
N SER A 493 -29.84 7.84 -40.40
CA SER A 493 -30.90 8.04 -39.37
C SER A 493 -32.07 7.04 -39.46
N GLU A 494 -32.24 6.35 -40.60
CA GLU A 494 -33.19 5.25 -40.74
C GLU A 494 -32.69 3.93 -40.10
N ASP A 495 -31.38 3.73 -39.98
CA ASP A 495 -30.75 2.53 -39.38
C ASP A 495 -30.75 2.56 -37.84
N VAL A 496 -31.17 3.68 -37.25
CA VAL A 496 -31.31 3.84 -35.80
C VAL A 496 -32.50 3.00 -35.32
N ALA A 497 -32.34 2.17 -34.29
CA ALA A 497 -33.43 1.37 -33.76
C ALA A 497 -34.51 2.23 -33.08
N ASP A 498 -35.79 1.85 -33.18
CA ASP A 498 -36.93 2.66 -32.71
C ASP A 498 -36.84 3.08 -31.22
N TYR A 499 -36.24 2.26 -30.36
CA TYR A 499 -36.04 2.58 -28.93
C TYR A 499 -35.02 3.71 -28.68
N ALA A 500 -34.19 4.02 -29.67
CA ALA A 500 -33.11 5.01 -29.57
C ALA A 500 -33.38 6.31 -30.35
N LYS A 501 -34.35 6.33 -31.28
CA LYS A 501 -34.62 7.48 -32.18
C LYS A 501 -34.84 8.79 -31.42
N ASP A 502 -35.86 8.86 -30.56
CA ASP A 502 -36.22 10.06 -29.79
C ASP A 502 -35.09 10.50 -28.84
N ILE A 503 -34.31 9.53 -28.33
CA ILE A 503 -33.20 9.79 -27.41
C ILE A 503 -32.00 10.38 -28.14
N ILE A 504 -31.61 9.80 -29.27
CA ILE A 504 -30.50 10.32 -30.08
C ILE A 504 -30.91 11.67 -30.66
N ASP A 505 -32.16 11.86 -31.07
CA ASP A 505 -32.70 13.17 -31.45
C ASP A 505 -32.54 14.23 -30.33
N LYS A 506 -32.89 13.90 -29.07
CA LYS A 506 -32.64 14.75 -27.89
C LYS A 506 -31.16 15.17 -27.83
N LEU A 507 -30.23 14.21 -27.88
CA LEU A 507 -28.78 14.45 -27.78
C LEU A 507 -28.23 15.27 -28.96
N VAL A 508 -28.74 15.04 -30.16
CA VAL A 508 -28.33 15.72 -31.39
C VAL A 508 -28.79 17.19 -31.40
N LYS A 509 -30.02 17.47 -30.94
CA LYS A 509 -30.52 18.84 -30.79
C LYS A 509 -29.76 19.61 -29.69
N LEU A 510 -29.42 18.95 -28.57
CA LEU A 510 -28.56 19.54 -27.54
C LEU A 510 -27.15 19.85 -28.10
N GLY A 511 -26.67 19.12 -29.10
CA GLY A 511 -25.34 19.28 -29.70
C GLY A 511 -24.26 18.39 -29.09
N ILE A 512 -24.69 17.39 -28.32
CA ILE A 512 -23.84 16.39 -27.66
C ILE A 512 -23.39 15.34 -28.68
N VAL A 513 -24.32 14.88 -29.52
CA VAL A 513 -24.06 13.92 -30.60
C VAL A 513 -23.97 14.66 -31.93
N ASN A 514 -22.76 14.64 -32.51
CA ASN A 514 -22.43 15.37 -33.74
C ASN A 514 -22.16 14.45 -34.95
N GLY A 515 -22.26 13.13 -34.78
CA GLY A 515 -21.91 12.14 -35.81
C GLY A 515 -20.41 12.05 -36.09
N ASN A 516 -20.06 11.58 -37.28
CA ASN A 516 -18.69 11.51 -37.80
C ASN A 516 -18.50 12.39 -39.06
N GLU A 517 -17.28 12.44 -39.59
CA GLU A 517 -16.89 13.24 -40.75
C GLU A 517 -17.70 12.96 -42.04
N ASN A 518 -18.33 11.78 -42.15
CA ASN A 518 -19.17 11.40 -43.30
C ASN A 518 -20.64 11.80 -43.16
N GLY A 519 -21.04 12.43 -42.04
CA GLY A 519 -22.46 12.72 -41.78
C GLY A 519 -23.27 11.46 -41.43
N THR A 520 -22.66 10.55 -40.65
CA THR A 520 -23.31 9.33 -40.13
C THR A 520 -23.14 9.19 -38.62
N LEU A 521 -24.05 8.46 -37.97
CA LEU A 521 -24.05 8.12 -36.54
C LEU A 521 -23.34 6.79 -36.25
N ASN A 522 -23.42 5.85 -37.19
CA ASN A 522 -23.08 4.43 -37.11
C ASN A 522 -23.80 3.73 -35.93
N PRO A 523 -25.15 3.70 -35.88
CA PRO A 523 -25.91 3.35 -34.67
C PRO A 523 -25.69 1.91 -34.18
N GLU A 524 -25.68 0.93 -35.08
CA GLU A 524 -25.49 -0.49 -34.73
C GLU A 524 -24.01 -0.86 -34.46
N SER A 525 -23.05 -0.02 -34.87
CA SER A 525 -21.62 -0.34 -34.74
C SER A 525 -21.17 -0.44 -33.28
N THR A 526 -20.35 -1.43 -32.98
CA THR A 526 -19.73 -1.62 -31.67
C THR A 526 -18.62 -0.60 -31.43
N ALA A 527 -18.63 0.06 -30.27
CA ALA A 527 -17.68 1.14 -29.98
C ALA A 527 -16.36 0.67 -29.36
N THR A 528 -15.29 1.38 -29.74
CA THR A 528 -13.96 1.28 -29.13
C THR A 528 -13.90 2.01 -27.79
N ARG A 529 -12.88 1.71 -26.97
CA ARG A 529 -12.62 2.38 -25.68
C ARG A 529 -12.43 3.89 -25.83
N ALA A 530 -11.76 4.34 -26.88
CA ALA A 530 -11.63 5.76 -27.19
C ALA A 530 -12.98 6.43 -27.50
N GLU A 531 -13.83 5.81 -28.33
CA GLU A 531 -15.16 6.37 -28.67
C GLU A 531 -16.10 6.42 -27.46
N ALA A 532 -16.15 5.34 -26.67
CA ALA A 532 -16.98 5.25 -25.48
C ALA A 532 -16.62 6.33 -24.45
N THR A 533 -15.31 6.50 -24.20
CA THR A 533 -14.77 7.56 -23.33
C THR A 533 -15.13 8.96 -23.83
N VAL A 534 -14.99 9.26 -25.13
CA VAL A 534 -15.33 10.59 -25.68
C VAL A 534 -16.83 10.87 -25.59
N ILE A 535 -17.69 9.87 -25.82
CA ILE A 535 -19.14 10.03 -25.70
C ILE A 535 -19.55 10.31 -24.25
N LEU A 536 -18.98 9.60 -23.27
CA LEU A 536 -19.23 9.85 -21.86
C LEU A 536 -18.69 11.23 -21.43
N TYR A 537 -17.46 11.58 -21.80
CA TYR A 537 -16.84 12.88 -21.54
C TYR A 537 -17.68 14.05 -22.05
N ASN A 538 -18.20 13.96 -23.28
CA ASN A 538 -19.05 15.01 -23.87
C ASN A 538 -20.37 15.20 -23.10
N ILE A 539 -20.92 14.13 -22.53
CA ILE A 539 -22.16 14.18 -21.75
C ILE A 539 -21.91 14.75 -20.35
N LEU A 540 -20.86 14.31 -19.67
CA LEU A 540 -20.44 14.85 -18.37
C LEU A 540 -20.05 16.34 -18.48
N SER A 541 -19.36 16.73 -19.56
CA SER A 541 -19.06 18.13 -19.90
C SER A 541 -20.32 18.97 -20.03
N PHE A 542 -21.38 18.41 -20.64
CA PHE A 542 -22.62 19.11 -20.90
C PHE A 542 -23.47 19.33 -19.63
N ILE A 543 -23.54 18.34 -18.75
CA ILE A 543 -24.31 18.43 -17.49
C ILE A 543 -23.54 19.13 -16.35
N GLY A 544 -22.26 19.47 -16.55
CA GLY A 544 -21.42 20.11 -15.52
C GLY A 544 -20.85 19.13 -14.49
N GLY A 545 -20.69 17.85 -14.86
CA GLY A 545 -20.01 16.82 -14.06
C GLY A 545 -18.48 16.83 -14.21
N LEU A 546 -17.93 17.72 -15.05
CA LEU A 546 -16.49 17.92 -15.27
C LEU A 546 -15.98 19.29 -14.78
#